data_AF-A0A2W4WXL5-F1
#
_entry.id   AF-A0A2W4WXL5-F1
#
_cell.length_a   1.000
_cell.length_b   1.000
_cell.length_c   1.000
_cell.angle_alpha   90.00
_cell.angle_beta   90.00
_cell.angle_gamma   90.00
#
_symmetry.space_group_name_H-M   'P 1'
#
loop_
_entity.id
_entity.type
_entity.pdbx_description
1 polymer ?
#
loop_
_entity_poly.entity_id
_entity_poly.type
_entity_poly.pdbx_seq_one_letter_code
_entity_poly.pdbx_strand_id
1 'polypeptide(L)'
;MASEQVKRDVLVSIKPIYADKIMDGAKTVEFRRRFPRNLSPGTILLIYSSSPTRAIIGCATIQKVHQLSVEALWRRYGAAGCILRTDFFDYFDGLARGTAIVLDKVRRFRSTVPAARLKSQFGLIAPQSFMYLRREHCALLDDEPAQGPHRHQRLHRP
;
A
#
# COMPACT_ATOMS: atom_id res chain seq x y z
N MET A 1 -3.51 -29.11 16.14
CA MET A 1 -4.08 -27.77 16.39
C MET A 1 -3.42 -26.80 15.42
N ALA A 2 -3.95 -26.67 14.21
CA ALA A 2 -3.42 -25.70 13.25
C ALA A 2 -3.77 -24.30 13.77
N SER A 3 -2.75 -23.55 14.19
CA SER A 3 -2.93 -22.13 14.52
C SER A 3 -3.52 -21.43 13.31
N GLU A 4 -4.75 -20.96 13.42
CA GLU A 4 -5.39 -20.13 12.40
C GLU A 4 -4.54 -18.86 12.28
N GLN A 5 -3.69 -18.82 11.26
CA GLN A 5 -2.82 -17.69 11.01
C GLN A 5 -3.72 -16.52 10.65
N VAL A 6 -3.95 -15.61 11.61
CA VAL A 6 -4.75 -14.41 11.38
C VAL A 6 -4.11 -13.66 10.22
N LYS A 7 -4.76 -13.72 9.05
CA LYS A 7 -4.34 -12.99 7.85
C LYS A 7 -4.45 -11.50 8.16
N ARG A 8 -3.31 -10.85 8.39
CA ARG A 8 -3.25 -9.43 8.68
C ARG A 8 -2.85 -8.70 7.40
N ASP A 9 -3.82 -8.10 6.75
CA ASP A 9 -3.59 -7.17 5.66
C ASP A 9 -2.93 -5.90 6.19
N VAL A 10 -2.26 -5.16 5.32
CA VAL A 10 -1.44 -4.02 5.71
C VAL A 10 -1.75 -2.81 4.87
N LEU A 11 -1.71 -1.63 5.48
CA LEU A 11 -1.73 -0.35 4.81
C LEU A 11 -0.33 0.23 4.80
N VAL A 12 0.13 0.71 3.65
CA VAL A 12 1.46 1.32 3.49
C VAL A 12 1.33 2.68 2.78
N SER A 13 2.12 3.67 3.23
CA SER A 13 2.15 5.00 2.62
C SER A 13 3.33 5.14 1.68
N ILE A 14 3.08 5.42 0.40
CA ILE A 14 4.09 5.50 -0.67
C ILE A 14 4.03 6.89 -1.32
N LYS A 15 5.17 7.46 -1.73
CA LYS A 15 5.20 8.72 -2.48
C LYS A 15 4.46 8.55 -3.82
N PRO A 16 3.68 9.54 -4.29
CA PRO A 16 2.84 9.40 -5.49
C PRO A 16 3.54 8.82 -6.71
N ILE A 17 4.72 9.33 -7.06
CA ILE A 17 5.50 8.85 -8.21
C ILE A 17 5.79 7.33 -8.16
N TYR A 18 5.97 6.76 -6.97
CA TYR A 18 6.20 5.33 -6.82
C TYR A 18 4.90 4.54 -6.71
N ALA A 19 3.87 5.13 -6.09
CA ALA A 19 2.56 4.51 -5.98
C ALA A 19 1.93 4.30 -7.37
N ASP A 20 2.02 5.31 -8.25
CA ASP A 20 1.53 5.20 -9.64
C ASP A 20 2.34 4.18 -10.45
N LYS A 21 3.67 4.16 -10.32
CA LYS A 21 4.50 3.12 -10.96
C LYS A 21 4.15 1.70 -10.51
N ILE A 22 3.70 1.51 -9.26
CA ILE A 22 3.21 0.20 -8.82
C ILE A 22 1.90 -0.11 -9.55
N MET A 23 0.95 0.83 -9.54
CA MET A 23 -0.36 0.64 -10.18
C MET A 23 -0.26 0.39 -11.68
N ASP A 24 0.74 0.97 -12.35
CA ASP A 24 0.98 0.78 -13.79
C ASP A 24 1.82 -0.48 -14.09
N GLY A 25 2.21 -1.23 -13.05
CA GLY A 25 2.96 -2.48 -13.16
C GLY A 25 4.47 -2.33 -13.37
N ALA A 26 4.98 -1.11 -13.55
CA ALA A 26 6.41 -0.86 -13.74
C ALA A 26 7.25 -1.18 -12.49
N LYS A 27 6.73 -0.83 -11.30
CA LYS A 27 7.39 -1.07 -10.00
C LYS A 27 6.77 -2.29 -9.33
N THR A 28 7.53 -3.39 -9.28
CA THR A 28 7.09 -4.66 -8.70
C THR A 28 7.71 -4.95 -7.34
N VAL A 29 8.64 -4.10 -6.88
CA VAL A 29 9.24 -4.20 -5.53
C VAL A 29 9.12 -2.89 -4.78
N GLU A 30 8.60 -2.95 -3.56
CA GLU A 30 8.61 -1.83 -2.60
C GLU A 30 9.72 -2.01 -1.56
N PHE A 31 10.50 -0.96 -1.32
CA PHE A 31 11.59 -0.98 -0.36
C PHE A 31 11.19 -0.32 0.95
N ARG A 32 11.58 -0.92 2.08
CA ARG A 32 11.32 -0.37 3.42
C ARG A 32 12.51 -0.56 4.34
N ARG A 33 12.82 0.48 5.12
CA ARG A 33 13.78 0.41 6.24
C ARG A 33 13.33 -0.60 7.31
N ARG A 34 12.03 -0.67 7.62
CA ARG A 34 11.42 -1.64 8.55
C ARG A 34 10.05 -2.09 8.03
N PHE A 35 9.80 -3.39 8.08
CA PHE A 35 8.53 -4.01 7.68
C PHE A 35 8.36 -5.37 8.37
N PRO A 36 7.12 -5.89 8.56
CA PRO A 36 6.90 -7.19 9.20
C PRO A 36 7.55 -8.34 8.43
N ARG A 37 8.09 -9.31 9.17
CA ARG A 37 8.75 -10.50 8.61
C ARG A 37 7.79 -11.66 8.38
N ASN A 38 6.73 -11.76 9.19
CA ASN A 38 5.88 -12.94 9.30
C ASN A 38 4.52 -12.74 8.62
N LEU A 39 4.52 -12.10 7.44
CA LEU A 39 3.32 -12.02 6.61
C LEU A 39 3.23 -13.27 5.75
N SER A 40 2.03 -13.84 5.66
CA SER A 40 1.78 -14.98 4.79
C SER A 40 1.79 -14.52 3.33
N PRO A 41 2.33 -15.32 2.39
CA PRO A 41 2.15 -15.07 0.97
C PRO A 41 0.66 -14.86 0.63
N GLY A 42 0.35 -13.87 -0.19
CA GLY A 42 -1.04 -13.49 -0.50
C GLY A 42 -1.71 -12.57 0.52
N THR A 43 -0.98 -12.08 1.54
CA THR A 43 -1.40 -10.92 2.36
C THR A 43 -1.69 -9.73 1.44
N ILE A 44 -2.79 -9.03 1.67
CA ILE A 44 -3.15 -7.83 0.90
C ILE A 44 -2.42 -6.62 1.48
N LEU A 45 -1.85 -5.82 0.59
CA LEU A 45 -1.19 -4.56 0.86
C LEU A 45 -1.99 -3.44 0.20
N LEU A 46 -2.70 -2.65 1.01
CA LEU A 46 -3.35 -1.41 0.59
C LEU A 46 -2.30 -0.32 0.41
N ILE A 47 -2.39 0.42 -0.70
CA ILE A 47 -1.43 1.44 -1.08
C ILE A 47 -2.06 2.81 -0.91
N TYR A 48 -1.62 3.54 0.12
CA TYR A 48 -1.91 4.94 0.30
C TYR A 48 -0.85 5.79 -0.42
N SER A 49 -1.28 6.58 -1.38
CA SER A 49 -0.45 7.61 -2.01
C SER A 49 -0.40 8.84 -1.12
N SER A 50 0.80 9.26 -0.72
CA SER A 50 1.00 10.41 0.17
C SER A 50 0.70 11.75 -0.52
N SER A 51 1.12 12.88 0.07
CA SER A 51 0.95 14.20 -0.54
C SER A 51 1.57 14.28 -1.94
N PRO A 52 0.93 14.94 -2.94
CA PRO A 52 -0.36 15.66 -2.82
C PRO A 52 -1.63 14.79 -2.93
N THR A 53 -1.55 13.55 -3.41
CA THR A 53 -2.72 12.68 -3.65
C THR A 53 -3.55 12.40 -2.41
N ARG A 54 -2.90 12.04 -1.29
CA ARG A 54 -3.51 11.80 0.03
C ARG A 54 -4.72 10.85 0.00
N ALA A 55 -4.57 9.68 -0.62
CA ALA A 55 -5.66 8.70 -0.76
C ALA A 55 -5.14 7.27 -0.90
N ILE A 56 -5.96 6.27 -0.55
CA ILE A 56 -5.75 4.88 -1.01
C ILE A 56 -6.13 4.82 -2.48
N ILE A 57 -5.21 4.33 -3.32
CA ILE A 57 -5.38 4.32 -4.77
C ILE A 57 -5.54 2.90 -5.35
N GLY A 58 -5.30 1.88 -4.54
CA GLY A 58 -5.31 0.51 -4.98
C GLY A 58 -4.72 -0.45 -3.94
N CYS A 59 -4.56 -1.69 -4.37
CA CYS A 59 -3.95 -2.74 -3.57
C CYS A 59 -3.02 -3.62 -4.41
N ALA A 60 -2.23 -4.43 -3.71
CA ALA A 60 -1.46 -5.53 -4.28
C ALA A 60 -1.46 -6.70 -3.29
N THR A 61 -1.08 -7.88 -3.74
CA THR A 61 -0.74 -9.00 -2.87
C THR A 61 0.77 -9.05 -2.63
N ILE A 62 1.16 -9.44 -1.43
CA ILE A 62 2.57 -9.67 -1.10
C ILE A 62 2.93 -11.09 -1.53
N GLN A 63 3.82 -11.20 -2.51
CA GLN A 63 4.35 -12.49 -2.93
C GLN A 63 5.41 -12.99 -1.94
N LYS A 64 6.39 -12.13 -1.63
CA LYS A 64 7.52 -12.43 -0.73
C LYS A 64 8.01 -11.17 -0.01
N VAL A 65 8.55 -11.35 1.19
CA VAL A 65 9.27 -10.31 1.93
C VAL A 65 10.70 -10.78 2.15
N HIS A 66 11.68 -10.00 1.68
CA HIS A 66 13.10 -10.32 1.80
C HIS A 66 13.81 -9.28 2.64
N GLN A 67 14.52 -9.71 3.68
CA GLN A 67 15.43 -8.86 4.44
C GLN A 67 16.87 -9.20 4.15
N LEU A 68 17.58 -8.28 3.52
CA LEU A 68 18.94 -8.47 3.02
C LEU A 68 19.82 -7.28 3.44
N SER A 69 21.12 -7.36 3.18
CA SER A 69 21.97 -6.16 3.25
C SER A 69 21.52 -5.14 2.20
N VAL A 70 21.82 -3.85 2.42
CA VAL A 70 21.42 -2.78 1.50
C VAL A 70 21.99 -3.00 0.10
N GLU A 71 23.24 -3.46 0.00
CA GLU A 71 23.90 -3.78 -1.27
C GLU A 71 23.23 -4.98 -1.97
N ALA A 72 22.87 -6.01 -1.19
CA ALA A 72 22.19 -7.18 -1.73
C ALA A 72 20.77 -6.87 -2.19
N LEU A 73 20.07 -5.94 -1.52
CA LEU A 73 18.78 -5.42 -1.98
C LEU A 73 18.93 -4.71 -3.32
N TRP A 74 19.89 -3.78 -3.44
CA TRP A 74 20.12 -3.06 -4.69
C TRP A 74 20.46 -4.02 -5.84
N ARG A 75 21.43 -4.90 -5.62
CA ARG A 75 21.88 -5.87 -6.63
C ARG A 75 20.74 -6.75 -7.14
N ARG A 76 19.85 -7.19 -6.24
CA ARG A 76 18.79 -8.14 -6.57
C ARG A 76 17.51 -7.48 -7.10
N TYR A 77 17.17 -6.31 -6.59
CA TYR A 77 15.84 -5.71 -6.79
C TYR A 77 15.87 -4.27 -7.28
N GLY A 78 17.04 -3.64 -7.43
CA GLY A 78 17.16 -2.23 -7.83
C GLY A 78 16.39 -1.90 -9.11
N ALA A 79 16.51 -2.76 -10.13
CA ALA A 79 15.79 -2.60 -11.40
C ALA A 79 14.25 -2.66 -11.25
N ALA A 80 13.75 -3.48 -10.34
CA ALA A 80 12.32 -3.66 -10.08
C ALA A 80 11.72 -2.60 -9.12
N GLY A 81 12.57 -1.81 -8.47
CA GLY A 81 12.17 -0.79 -7.50
C GLY A 81 11.86 0.58 -8.09
N CYS A 82 12.19 0.81 -9.37
CA CYS A 82 12.00 2.06 -10.11
C CYS A 82 12.45 3.34 -9.38
N ILE A 83 13.53 3.23 -8.62
CA ILE A 83 14.18 4.30 -7.85
C ILE A 83 15.62 4.45 -8.35
N LEU A 84 16.14 5.68 -8.37
CA LEU A 84 17.53 5.91 -8.72
C LEU A 84 18.46 5.26 -7.70
N ARG A 85 19.63 4.84 -8.14
CA ARG A 85 20.64 4.23 -7.25
C ARG A 85 20.98 5.15 -6.09
N THR A 86 21.22 6.42 -6.36
CA THR A 86 21.53 7.45 -5.35
C THR A 86 20.42 7.54 -4.32
N ASP A 87 19.18 7.77 -4.76
CA ASP A 87 18.01 7.88 -3.89
C ASP A 87 17.78 6.62 -3.04
N PHE A 88 18.09 5.45 -3.59
CA PHE A 88 18.02 4.19 -2.86
C PHE A 88 19.02 4.15 -1.71
N PHE A 89 20.30 4.45 -1.98
CA PHE A 89 21.33 4.42 -0.94
C PHE A 89 21.13 5.53 0.09
N ASP A 90 20.70 6.72 -0.33
CA ASP A 90 20.33 7.81 0.57
C ASP A 90 19.16 7.42 1.48
N TYR A 91 18.14 6.74 0.94
CA TYR A 91 17.00 6.26 1.73
C TYR A 91 17.39 5.23 2.81
N PHE A 92 18.43 4.43 2.55
CA PHE A 92 18.95 3.42 3.46
C PHE A 92 20.17 3.87 4.26
N ASP A 93 20.55 5.15 4.19
CA ASP A 93 21.71 5.67 4.90
C ASP A 93 21.67 5.34 6.40
N GLY A 94 22.85 4.98 6.93
CA GLY A 94 23.03 4.51 8.30
C GLY A 94 22.44 3.12 8.62
N LEU A 95 21.98 2.34 7.62
CA LEU A 95 21.48 0.97 7.83
C LEU A 95 22.32 -0.08 7.12
N ALA A 96 22.63 -1.17 7.83
CA ALA A 96 23.26 -2.34 7.23
C ALA A 96 22.27 -3.23 6.44
N ARG A 97 20.98 -3.15 6.77
CA ARG A 97 19.92 -4.02 6.20
C ARG A 97 18.63 -3.27 5.94
N GLY A 98 17.86 -3.78 5.00
CA GLY A 98 16.53 -3.28 4.67
C GLY A 98 15.56 -4.41 4.29
N THR A 99 14.40 -4.04 3.79
CA THR A 99 13.37 -4.97 3.30
C THR A 99 13.02 -4.66 1.85
N ALA A 100 12.91 -5.71 1.02
CA ALA A 100 12.21 -5.71 -0.26
C ALA A 100 10.90 -6.47 -0.13
N ILE A 101 9.80 -5.85 -0.53
CA ILE A 101 8.46 -6.42 -0.57
C ILE A 101 8.15 -6.66 -2.05
N VAL A 102 8.09 -7.93 -2.44
CA VAL A 102 7.76 -8.32 -3.81
C VAL A 102 6.24 -8.33 -3.95
N LEU A 103 5.75 -7.51 -4.89
CA LEU A 103 4.34 -7.29 -5.14
C LEU A 103 3.86 -8.17 -6.29
N ASP A 104 2.64 -8.67 -6.17
CA ASP A 104 1.95 -9.45 -7.19
C ASP A 104 0.46 -9.05 -7.22
N LYS A 105 -0.25 -9.33 -8.32
CA LYS A 105 -1.69 -9.05 -8.50
C LYS A 105 -2.07 -7.61 -8.12
N VAL A 106 -1.35 -6.64 -8.67
CA VAL A 106 -1.64 -5.22 -8.45
C VAL A 106 -3.00 -4.87 -9.05
N ARG A 107 -3.83 -4.14 -8.29
CA ARG A 107 -5.14 -3.66 -8.72
C ARG A 107 -5.30 -2.18 -8.32
N ARG A 108 -5.38 -1.30 -9.33
CA ARG A 108 -5.79 0.10 -9.16
C ARG A 108 -7.29 0.14 -8.87
N PHE A 109 -7.72 0.98 -7.92
CA PHE A 109 -9.14 1.18 -7.65
C PHE A 109 -9.76 2.14 -8.68
N ARG A 110 -11.03 1.91 -9.03
CA ARG A 110 -11.77 2.78 -9.96
C ARG A 110 -11.98 4.19 -9.41
N SER A 111 -12.10 4.32 -8.09
CA SER A 111 -11.98 5.61 -7.43
C SER A 111 -11.20 5.46 -6.13
N THR A 112 -10.50 6.53 -5.76
CA THR A 112 -9.60 6.52 -4.61
C THR A 112 -10.38 6.74 -3.32
N VAL A 113 -9.81 6.32 -2.18
CA VAL A 113 -10.37 6.57 -0.84
C VAL A 113 -9.56 7.69 -0.18
N PRO A 114 -10.05 8.95 -0.15
CA PRO A 114 -9.30 10.08 0.38
C PRO A 114 -9.02 9.94 1.88
N ALA A 115 -7.94 10.56 2.35
CA ALA A 115 -7.56 10.58 3.77
C ALA A 115 -8.69 11.08 4.69
N ALA A 116 -9.50 12.02 4.22
CA ALA A 116 -10.65 12.52 4.97
C ALA A 116 -11.69 11.40 5.22
N ARG A 117 -11.99 10.58 4.21
CA ARG A 117 -12.90 9.43 4.32
C ARG A 117 -12.32 8.33 5.20
N LEU A 118 -11.01 8.04 5.08
CA LEU A 118 -10.32 7.09 5.97
C LEU A 118 -10.46 7.49 7.43
N LYS A 119 -10.26 8.77 7.74
CA LYS A 119 -10.37 9.26 9.12
C LYS A 119 -11.81 9.25 9.63
N SER A 120 -12.78 9.73 8.84
CA SER A 120 -14.16 9.89 9.30
C SER A 120 -14.94 8.57 9.36
N GLN A 121 -14.72 7.65 8.43
CA GLN A 121 -15.47 6.39 8.34
C GLN A 121 -14.75 5.20 8.99
N PHE A 122 -13.42 5.21 9.00
CA PHE A 122 -12.62 4.08 9.49
C PHE A 122 -11.72 4.43 10.68
N GLY A 123 -11.70 5.69 11.13
CA GLY A 123 -10.81 6.13 12.21
C GLY A 123 -9.32 6.00 11.87
N LEU A 124 -8.98 5.87 10.58
CA LEU A 124 -7.64 5.59 10.12
C LEU A 124 -6.88 6.84 9.69
N ILE A 125 -5.64 6.94 10.15
CA ILE A 125 -4.66 7.91 9.66
C ILE A 125 -3.56 7.14 8.95
N ALA A 126 -3.18 7.60 7.76
CA ALA A 126 -2.15 6.94 6.97
C ALA A 126 -0.83 6.82 7.76
N PRO A 127 -0.20 5.62 7.79
CA PRO A 127 0.99 5.40 8.61
C PRO A 127 2.21 6.08 8.00
N GLN A 128 3.20 6.44 8.82
CA GLN A 128 4.49 6.89 8.30
C GLN A 128 5.26 5.76 7.60
N SER A 129 5.14 4.53 8.13
CA SER A 129 5.72 3.32 7.52
C SER A 129 4.62 2.40 7.01
N PHE A 130 4.04 1.59 7.89
CA PHE A 130 2.92 0.71 7.61
C PHE A 130 2.06 0.55 8.86
N MET A 131 0.86 0.00 8.71
CA MET A 131 0.04 -0.48 9.83
C MET A 131 -0.72 -1.74 9.44
N TYR A 132 -1.07 -2.57 10.43
CA TYR A 132 -1.97 -3.69 10.20
C TYR A 132 -3.41 -3.21 10.12
N LEU A 133 -4.14 -3.79 9.17
CA LEU A 133 -5.59 -3.66 9.07
C LEU A 133 -6.25 -4.66 10.03
N ARG A 134 -7.35 -4.25 10.63
CA ARG A 134 -8.21 -5.07 11.49
C ARG A 134 -9.43 -5.51 10.70
N ARG A 135 -10.22 -6.43 11.25
CA ARG A 135 -11.47 -6.90 10.63
C ARG A 135 -12.42 -5.75 10.27
N GLU A 136 -12.48 -4.70 11.08
CA GLU A 136 -13.30 -3.51 10.81
C GLU A 136 -12.86 -2.71 9.56
N HIS A 137 -11.65 -2.94 9.05
CA HIS A 137 -11.14 -2.28 7.85
C HIS A 137 -11.33 -3.10 6.57
N CYS A 138 -11.92 -4.30 6.65
CA CYS A 138 -12.11 -5.17 5.47
C CYS A 138 -12.89 -4.48 4.35
N ALA A 139 -13.84 -3.60 4.68
CA ALA A 139 -14.61 -2.85 3.69
C ALA A 139 -13.73 -1.96 2.78
N LEU A 140 -12.50 -1.59 3.17
CA LEU A 140 -11.58 -0.85 2.28
C LEU A 140 -11.12 -1.68 1.06
N LEU A 141 -11.28 -3.00 1.10
CA LEU A 141 -10.95 -3.91 0.00
C LEU A 141 -12.12 -4.08 -0.97
N ASP A 142 -13.33 -3.95 -0.44
CA ASP A 142 -14.61 -4.12 -1.14
C ASP A 142 -15.16 -2.81 -1.72
N ASP A 143 -14.68 -1.67 -1.22
CA ASP A 143 -15.02 -0.31 -1.68
C ASP A 143 -14.40 -0.06 -3.07
N GLU A 144 -14.81 -0.84 -4.09
CA GLU A 144 -15.23 -0.18 -5.33
C GLU A 144 -16.34 0.77 -4.89
N PRO A 145 -16.14 2.10 -4.96
CA PRO A 145 -17.25 2.97 -4.64
C PRO A 145 -18.32 2.66 -5.65
N ALA A 146 -19.42 2.09 -5.16
CA ALA A 146 -20.69 2.14 -5.85
C ALA A 146 -20.90 3.62 -6.17
N GLN A 147 -20.78 3.97 -7.44
CA GLN A 147 -21.31 5.22 -7.96
C GLN A 147 -22.82 5.18 -7.70
N GLY A 148 -23.23 5.64 -6.53
CA GLY A 148 -24.62 5.97 -6.25
C GLY A 148 -24.86 7.38 -6.81
N PRO A 149 -25.81 7.58 -7.74
CA PRO A 149 -26.09 8.91 -8.23
C PRO A 149 -26.63 9.74 -7.07
N HIS A 150 -26.11 10.95 -6.90
CA HIS A 150 -26.75 11.98 -6.10
C HIS A 150 -28.15 12.26 -6.69
N ARG A 151 -29.16 11.53 -6.20
CA ARG A 151 -30.56 11.93 -6.33
C ARG A 151 -30.78 13.05 -5.32
N HIS A 152 -30.48 14.29 -5.72
CA HIS A 152 -31.17 15.41 -5.10
C HIS A 152 -32.66 15.29 -5.45
N GLN A 153 -33.44 15.01 -4.41
CA GLN A 153 -34.89 14.97 -4.45
C GLN A 153 -35.41 16.27 -5.08
N ARG A 154 -36.29 16.10 -6.07
CA ARG A 154 -37.27 17.10 -6.47
C ARG A 154 -38.05 17.50 -5.21
N LEU A 155 -37.84 18.71 -4.74
CA LEU A 155 -38.81 19.37 -3.86
C LEU A 155 -39.85 20.06 -4.74
N HIS A 156 -41.08 19.67 -4.48
CA HIS A 156 -42.29 20.16 -5.11
C HIS A 156 -42.43 21.68 -4.98
N ARG A 157 -42.81 22.28 -6.11
CA ARG A 157 -43.51 23.56 -6.19
C ARG A 157 -44.98 23.34 -5.81
N PRO A 158 -45.59 24.24 -5.04
CA PRO A 158 -46.91 24.78 -5.35
C PRO A 158 -46.78 26.14 -6.05
#